data_AF-A0A926K3N8-F1
#
_entry.id   AF-A0A926K3N8-F1
#
_cell.length_a   1.000
_cell.length_b   1.000
_cell.length_c   1.000
_cell.angle_alpha   90.00
_cell.angle_beta   90.00
_cell.angle_gamma   90.00
#
_symmetry.space_group_name_H-M   'P 1'
#
loop_
_entity.id
_entity.type
_entity.pdbx_description
1 polymer ?
#
loop_
_entity_poly.entity_id
_entity_poly.type
_entity_poly.pdbx_seq_one_letter_code
_entity_poly.pdbx_strand_id
1 'polypeptide(L)'
;MTTSIGHAAAPALVDRDTLVGASVLGLLPVVLAGLVVLVKWWRGRDEMFDAVTPGLLPDDPARAPRHRVRGGEWSGTVAPAFAPPRDVRPGVVGTVVDGVAHAHDVSATLLDLAVRGWFRIVQVSEDSDRDWELRRTAPPPAESPTSFERLLLDRLFEGRDRVRLSTLEGSFAMTMREVQIGLYREVVDRGWYARHPRARNGRTRAIGLLLLVPLTVVAAVVVVAGLVDAHDWSLTPVLVGLVTALVVLARWGGARTPRTAEGTALRIQALGFREYLATAEADRLRFEEKRALLSSYLPYAVAFGLTAHFAALLRDLANDSHWTDYVDGLDWYDFGGWGSDGGDLSLGDALVDIGDTTTGLDDVGDVFDGVDGFTDATDSLFSFEGLSGCGTGFDGCDLPGCDF
;
A
#
# COMPACT_ATOMS: atom_id res chain seq x y z
N MET A 1 -26.03 80.30 -23.58
CA MET A 1 -25.64 79.97 -22.20
C MET A 1 -26.78 79.23 -21.53
N THR A 2 -26.61 77.93 -21.31
CA THR A 2 -27.14 77.12 -20.18
C THR A 2 -26.81 75.66 -20.51
N THR A 3 -25.60 75.26 -20.15
CA THR A 3 -25.14 73.85 -20.16
C THR A 3 -25.84 73.12 -19.03
N SER A 4 -26.76 72.22 -19.37
CA SER A 4 -27.34 71.26 -18.42
C SER A 4 -26.27 70.22 -18.07
N ILE A 5 -25.76 70.28 -16.85
CA ILE A 5 -24.84 69.29 -16.30
C ILE A 5 -25.68 68.08 -15.89
N GLY A 6 -25.67 67.04 -16.73
CA GLY A 6 -26.21 65.73 -16.37
C GLY A 6 -25.51 65.22 -15.12
N HIS A 7 -26.27 65.03 -14.05
CA HIS A 7 -25.80 64.34 -12.86
C HIS A 7 -25.43 62.91 -13.25
N ALA A 8 -24.14 62.59 -13.25
CA ALA A 8 -23.68 61.20 -13.27
C ALA A 8 -24.24 60.51 -12.02
N ALA A 9 -25.09 59.50 -12.22
CA ALA A 9 -25.57 58.65 -11.15
C ALA A 9 -24.36 58.02 -10.46
N ALA A 10 -24.21 58.28 -9.16
CA ALA A 10 -23.18 57.63 -8.35
C ALA A 10 -23.41 56.11 -8.39
N PRO A 11 -22.35 55.28 -8.49
CA PRO A 11 -22.51 53.84 -8.44
C PRO A 11 -23.17 53.45 -7.12
N ALA A 12 -24.24 52.66 -7.20
CA ALA A 12 -24.94 52.15 -6.02
C ALA A 12 -23.96 51.31 -5.19
N LEU A 13 -23.47 51.89 -4.10
CA LEU A 13 -22.69 51.17 -3.10
C LEU A 13 -23.61 50.12 -2.48
N VAL A 14 -23.26 48.84 -2.62
CA VAL A 14 -23.92 47.70 -1.97
C VAL A 14 -24.13 48.02 -0.50
N ASP A 15 -25.37 47.86 -0.01
CA ASP A 15 -25.74 48.16 1.37
C ASP A 15 -24.95 47.25 2.33
N ARG A 16 -24.38 47.82 3.41
CA ARG A 16 -23.49 47.08 4.32
C ARG A 16 -24.18 45.86 4.91
N ASP A 17 -25.47 45.95 5.18
CA ASP A 17 -26.25 44.86 5.75
C ASP A 17 -26.42 43.69 4.77
N THR A 18 -26.50 43.97 3.46
CA THR A 18 -26.57 42.94 2.41
C THR A 18 -25.24 42.22 2.23
N LEU A 19 -24.12 42.96 2.31
CA LEU A 19 -22.77 42.39 2.25
C LEU A 19 -22.49 41.51 3.49
N VAL A 20 -22.87 41.97 4.68
CA VAL A 20 -22.72 41.20 5.93
C VAL A 20 -23.58 39.94 5.88
N GLY A 21 -24.84 40.02 5.44
CA GLY A 21 -25.71 38.86 5.28
C GLY A 21 -25.15 37.82 4.30
N ALA A 22 -24.63 38.27 3.16
CA ALA A 22 -24.03 37.39 2.17
C ALA A 22 -22.71 36.75 2.64
N SER A 23 -21.94 37.47 3.45
CA SER A 23 -20.70 36.95 4.08
C SER A 23 -21.02 35.81 5.06
N VAL A 24 -22.06 35.97 5.87
CA VAL A 24 -22.53 34.92 6.79
C VAL A 24 -23.03 33.70 6.03
N LEU A 25 -23.80 33.90 4.95
CA LEU A 25 -24.27 32.84 4.06
C LEU A 25 -23.12 32.07 3.38
N GLY A 26 -22.05 32.77 2.98
CA GLY A 26 -20.85 32.15 2.41
C GLY A 26 -20.01 31.37 3.42
N LEU A 27 -19.95 31.80 4.68
CA LEU A 27 -19.21 31.08 5.73
C LEU A 27 -19.88 29.77 6.14
N LEU A 28 -21.22 29.70 6.11
CA LEU A 28 -21.99 28.52 6.50
C LEU A 28 -21.57 27.21 5.80
N PRO A 29 -21.43 27.13 4.46
CA PRO A 29 -20.97 25.89 3.81
C PRO A 29 -19.54 25.53 4.18
N VAL A 30 -18.65 26.50 4.43
CA VAL A 30 -17.26 26.25 4.86
C VAL A 30 -17.25 25.61 6.26
N VAL A 31 -18.03 26.16 7.18
CA VAL A 31 -18.17 25.61 8.54
C VAL A 31 -18.76 24.20 8.50
N LEU A 32 -19.79 23.97 7.68
CA LEU A 32 -20.40 22.65 7.52
C LEU A 32 -19.40 21.64 6.92
N ALA A 33 -18.66 22.03 5.88
CA ALA A 33 -17.62 21.19 5.29
C ALA A 33 -16.52 20.85 6.31
N GLY A 34 -16.07 21.85 7.08
CA GLY A 34 -15.13 21.66 8.18
C GLY A 34 -15.65 20.69 9.24
N LEU A 35 -16.92 20.81 9.63
CA LEU A 35 -17.57 19.89 10.58
C LEU A 35 -17.67 18.46 10.04
N VAL A 36 -18.00 18.28 8.77
CA VAL A 36 -18.04 16.97 8.12
C VAL A 36 -16.64 16.33 8.11
N VAL A 37 -15.60 17.08 7.73
CA VAL A 37 -14.22 16.62 7.77
C VAL A 37 -13.80 16.26 9.19
N LEU A 38 -14.14 17.11 10.17
CA LEU A 38 -13.84 16.87 11.58
C LEU A 38 -14.51 15.59 12.09
N VAL A 39 -15.82 15.40 11.86
CA VAL A 39 -16.55 14.21 12.28
C VAL A 39 -15.98 12.95 11.62
N LYS A 40 -15.62 13.02 10.33
CA LYS A 40 -14.99 11.91 9.62
C LYS A 40 -13.61 11.58 10.17
N TRP A 41 -12.78 12.59 10.43
CA TRP A 41 -11.47 12.42 11.04
C TRP A 41 -11.57 11.80 12.45
N TRP A 42 -12.56 12.23 13.26
CA TRP A 42 -12.83 11.63 14.57
C TRP A 42 -13.29 10.17 14.48
N ARG A 43 -14.15 9.84 13.51
CA ARG A 43 -14.66 8.47 13.29
C ARG A 43 -13.63 7.54 12.65
N GLY A 44 -12.66 8.07 11.92
CA GLY A 44 -11.58 7.32 11.27
C GLY A 44 -10.42 6.94 12.19
N ARG A 45 -10.52 7.20 13.50
CA ARG A 45 -9.51 6.79 14.49
C ARG A 45 -9.68 5.33 14.87
N ASP A 46 -8.55 4.62 14.92
CA ASP A 46 -8.44 3.24 15.35
C ASP A 46 -8.89 3.07 16.80
N GLU A 47 -9.41 1.89 17.13
CA GLU A 47 -9.78 1.49 18.50
C GLU A 47 -8.63 0.72 19.16
N MET A 48 -8.54 0.77 20.49
CA MET A 48 -7.51 0.08 21.28
C MET A 48 -8.06 -0.31 22.66
N PHE A 49 -7.55 -1.42 23.21
CA PHE A 49 -7.90 -1.86 24.56
C PHE A 49 -7.23 -0.99 25.64
N ASP A 50 -7.97 -0.64 26.69
CA ASP A 50 -7.46 0.19 27.81
C ASP A 50 -6.74 -0.63 28.90
N ALA A 51 -7.13 -1.89 29.07
CA ALA A 51 -6.76 -2.69 30.24
C ALA A 51 -5.50 -3.56 30.04
N VAL A 52 -4.83 -3.45 28.88
CA VAL A 52 -3.69 -4.30 28.51
C VAL A 52 -2.58 -3.48 27.87
N THR A 53 -1.35 -3.98 27.96
CA THR A 53 -0.21 -3.38 27.27
C THR A 53 -0.49 -3.31 25.77
N PRO A 54 -0.12 -2.21 25.09
CA PRO A 54 -0.18 -2.11 23.64
C PRO A 54 0.32 -3.36 22.92
N GLY A 55 -0.52 -3.92 22.05
CA GLY A 55 -0.20 -5.14 21.31
C GLY A 55 -0.66 -6.45 21.94
N LEU A 56 -1.12 -6.46 23.20
CA LEU A 56 -1.68 -7.67 23.82
C LEU A 56 -3.20 -7.74 23.67
N LEU A 57 -3.71 -8.97 23.64
CA LEU A 57 -5.14 -9.26 23.68
C LEU A 57 -5.55 -9.55 25.14
N PRO A 58 -6.66 -8.99 25.63
CA PRO A 58 -7.22 -9.35 26.94
C PRO A 58 -7.84 -10.75 26.91
N ASP A 59 -8.05 -11.35 28.08
CA ASP A 59 -8.67 -12.69 28.21
C ASP A 59 -10.09 -12.75 27.62
N ASP A 60 -10.86 -11.66 27.70
CA ASP A 60 -12.19 -11.49 27.10
C ASP A 60 -12.24 -10.22 26.23
N PRO A 61 -11.86 -10.31 24.94
CA PRO A 61 -11.86 -9.19 24.00
C PRO A 61 -13.23 -8.53 23.83
N ALA A 62 -14.32 -9.29 23.96
CA ALA A 62 -15.67 -8.80 23.73
C ALA A 62 -16.16 -7.84 24.83
N ARG A 63 -15.64 -7.99 26.06
CA ARG A 63 -16.04 -7.18 27.22
C ARG A 63 -15.02 -6.15 27.66
N ALA A 64 -13.81 -6.20 27.12
CA ALA A 64 -12.74 -5.29 27.51
C ALA A 64 -13.08 -3.83 27.14
N PRO A 65 -12.76 -2.85 28.02
CA PRO A 65 -12.92 -1.44 27.71
C PRO A 65 -12.01 -1.03 26.55
N ARG A 66 -12.56 -0.18 25.67
CA ARG A 66 -11.90 0.32 24.47
C ARG A 66 -12.00 1.83 24.37
N HIS A 67 -10.94 2.45 23.88
CA HIS A 67 -10.91 3.86 23.53
C HIS A 67 -10.46 4.05 22.08
N ARG A 68 -10.64 5.27 21.57
CA ARG A 68 -10.13 5.67 20.26
C ARG A 68 -8.76 6.32 20.41
N VAL A 69 -7.81 5.86 19.60
CA VAL A 69 -6.42 6.32 19.66
C VAL A 69 -6.30 7.79 19.25
N ARG A 70 -5.41 8.53 19.91
CA ARG A 70 -5.08 9.91 19.55
C ARG A 70 -4.19 9.92 18.31
N GLY A 71 -4.57 10.67 17.27
CA GLY A 71 -3.76 10.81 16.04
C GLY A 71 -4.17 9.92 14.86
N GLY A 72 -5.25 9.14 15.00
CA GLY A 72 -5.74 8.27 13.93
C GLY A 72 -5.24 6.84 14.08
N GLU A 73 -3.92 6.68 14.12
CA GLU A 73 -3.24 5.39 14.36
C GLU A 73 -2.39 5.45 15.62
N TRP A 74 -2.11 4.29 16.20
CA TRP A 74 -1.16 4.21 17.30
C TRP A 74 0.27 4.40 16.79
N SER A 75 0.99 5.33 17.42
CA SER A 75 2.36 5.76 17.06
C SER A 75 3.31 5.72 18.25
N GLY A 76 3.08 4.80 19.20
CA GLY A 76 4.00 4.58 20.30
C GLY A 76 5.26 3.83 19.85
N THR A 77 6.24 3.71 20.75
CA THR A 77 7.43 2.88 20.53
C THR A 77 7.05 1.41 20.60
N VAL A 78 7.34 0.65 19.54
CA VAL A 78 7.14 -0.79 19.51
C VAL A 78 8.43 -1.49 19.93
N ALA A 79 8.34 -2.43 20.85
CA ALA A 79 9.47 -3.29 21.17
C ALA A 79 9.63 -4.39 20.10
N PRO A 80 10.85 -4.72 19.68
CA PRO A 80 11.09 -5.84 18.76
C PRO A 80 10.48 -7.14 19.31
N ALA A 81 9.79 -7.88 18.46
CA ALA A 81 9.20 -9.17 18.78
C ALA A 81 9.88 -10.26 17.95
N PHE A 82 10.34 -11.34 18.57
CA PHE A 82 11.13 -12.39 17.90
C PHE A 82 10.32 -13.37 17.02
N ALA A 83 9.00 -13.34 17.15
CA ALA A 83 8.10 -14.27 16.49
C ALA A 83 6.97 -13.49 15.79
N PRO A 84 6.49 -14.00 14.63
CA PRO A 84 5.34 -13.41 13.97
C PRO A 84 4.10 -13.50 14.86
N PRO A 85 3.09 -12.64 14.62
CA PRO A 85 1.80 -12.76 15.28
C PRO A 85 1.21 -14.16 15.10
N ARG A 86 0.63 -14.70 16.17
CA ARG A 86 0.09 -16.07 16.17
C ARG A 86 -1.07 -16.20 15.19
N ASP A 87 -1.09 -17.30 14.45
CA ASP A 87 -2.16 -17.68 13.53
C ASP A 87 -2.45 -16.69 12.39
N VAL A 88 -1.51 -15.78 12.08
CA VAL A 88 -1.66 -14.81 10.98
C VAL A 88 -0.76 -15.18 9.82
N ARG A 89 -1.33 -15.28 8.62
CA ARG A 89 -0.59 -15.59 7.39
C ARG A 89 0.21 -14.38 6.91
N PRO A 90 1.40 -14.58 6.30
CA PRO A 90 2.29 -13.50 5.87
C PRO A 90 1.62 -12.41 5.02
N GLY A 91 0.93 -12.79 3.95
CA GLY A 91 0.28 -11.80 3.07
C GLY A 91 -0.85 -11.02 3.74
N VAL A 92 -1.46 -11.55 4.79
CA VAL A 92 -2.52 -10.84 5.53
C VAL A 92 -1.89 -9.86 6.53
N VAL A 93 -0.69 -10.15 7.05
CA VAL A 93 0.02 -9.26 7.98
C VAL A 93 0.27 -7.89 7.36
N GLY A 94 0.80 -7.83 6.13
CA GLY A 94 1.08 -6.56 5.46
C GLY A 94 -0.18 -5.71 5.31
N THR A 95 -1.27 -6.32 4.84
CA THR A 95 -2.59 -5.67 4.71
C THR A 95 -3.14 -5.16 6.06
N VAL A 96 -2.85 -5.82 7.18
CA VAL A 96 -3.28 -5.31 8.50
C VAL A 96 -2.50 -4.05 8.89
N VAL A 97 -1.20 -4.02 8.62
CA VAL A 97 -0.27 -2.97 9.08
C VAL A 97 -0.60 -1.60 8.52
N ASP A 98 -1.00 -1.49 7.26
CA ASP A 98 -1.32 -0.22 6.59
C ASP A 98 -2.76 -0.13 6.08
N GLY A 99 -3.46 -1.25 5.94
CA GLY A 99 -4.82 -1.33 5.40
C GLY A 99 -4.85 -1.50 3.88
N VAL A 100 -3.73 -1.88 3.29
CA VAL A 100 -3.53 -1.95 1.85
C VAL A 100 -2.95 -3.33 1.52
N ALA A 101 -3.66 -4.09 0.69
CA ALA A 101 -3.16 -5.32 0.09
C ALA A 101 -2.32 -4.93 -1.13
N HIS A 102 -1.01 -5.02 -0.98
CA HIS A 102 -0.03 -4.71 -2.02
C HIS A 102 0.23 -5.92 -2.94
N ALA A 103 1.01 -5.74 -4.00
CA ALA A 103 1.45 -6.87 -4.83
C ALA A 103 2.38 -7.82 -4.04
N HIS A 104 3.30 -7.26 -3.25
CA HIS A 104 4.24 -8.04 -2.44
C HIS A 104 3.57 -8.88 -1.35
N ASP A 105 2.38 -8.50 -0.85
CA ASP A 105 1.58 -9.33 0.05
C ASP A 105 1.12 -10.65 -0.59
N VAL A 106 0.82 -10.61 -1.90
CA VAL A 106 0.43 -11.80 -2.65
C VAL A 106 1.66 -12.67 -2.93
N SER A 107 2.79 -12.06 -3.28
CA SER A 107 4.08 -12.77 -3.42
C SER A 107 4.50 -13.44 -2.11
N ALA A 108 4.32 -12.77 -0.97
CA ALA A 108 4.52 -13.33 0.36
C ALA A 108 3.61 -14.55 0.61
N THR A 109 2.35 -14.50 0.17
CA THR A 109 1.44 -15.65 0.25
C THR A 109 1.89 -16.81 -0.62
N LEU A 110 2.41 -16.54 -1.83
CA LEU A 110 2.94 -17.56 -2.73
C LEU A 110 4.16 -18.25 -2.09
N LEU A 111 5.09 -17.48 -1.53
CA LEU A 111 6.26 -18.01 -0.83
C LEU A 111 5.86 -18.80 0.43
N ASP A 112 4.88 -18.31 1.21
CA ASP A 112 4.33 -19.03 2.35
C ASP A 112 3.77 -20.41 1.96
N LEU A 113 3.06 -20.49 0.83
CA LEU A 113 2.56 -21.76 0.32
C LEU A 113 3.69 -22.70 -0.11
N ALA A 114 4.76 -22.18 -0.71
CA ALA A 114 5.95 -22.95 -1.07
C ALA A 114 6.64 -23.50 0.19
N VAL A 115 6.88 -22.65 1.19
CA VAL A 115 7.47 -23.02 2.49
C VAL A 115 6.65 -24.09 3.21
N ARG A 116 5.31 -23.99 3.14
CA ARG A 116 4.39 -25.00 3.68
C ARG A 116 4.29 -26.28 2.84
N GLY A 117 5.03 -26.36 1.74
CA GLY A 117 5.19 -27.57 0.93
C GLY A 117 4.08 -27.80 -0.09
N TRP A 118 3.28 -26.80 -0.45
CA TRP A 118 2.24 -26.94 -1.49
C TRP A 118 2.81 -27.13 -2.89
N PHE A 119 3.94 -26.48 -3.15
CA PHE A 119 4.70 -26.61 -4.38
C PHE A 119 6.16 -26.27 -4.12
N ARG A 120 7.02 -26.65 -5.06
CA ARG A 120 8.43 -26.30 -5.09
C ARG A 120 8.73 -25.39 -6.26
N ILE A 121 9.66 -24.48 -6.08
CA ILE A 121 10.18 -23.59 -7.11
C ILE A 121 11.48 -24.18 -7.60
N VAL A 122 11.60 -24.40 -8.91
CA VAL A 122 12.78 -25.00 -9.52
C VAL A 122 13.31 -24.06 -10.59
N GLN A 123 14.58 -23.68 -10.50
CA GLN A 123 15.23 -22.91 -11.56
C GLN A 123 15.51 -23.83 -12.78
N VAL A 124 15.10 -23.42 -13.98
CA VAL A 124 15.16 -24.26 -15.20
C VAL A 124 16.18 -23.78 -16.24
N SER A 125 16.63 -22.51 -16.20
CA SER A 125 17.69 -22.01 -17.09
C SER A 125 18.91 -21.46 -16.34
N GLU A 126 20.09 -21.72 -16.91
CA GLU A 126 21.41 -21.23 -16.47
C GLU A 126 21.89 -20.00 -17.27
N ASP A 127 21.26 -19.69 -18.41
CA ASP A 127 21.62 -18.57 -19.29
C ASP A 127 20.98 -17.23 -18.84
N SER A 128 21.28 -16.14 -19.57
CA SER A 128 20.88 -14.75 -19.25
C SER A 128 19.37 -14.50 -19.09
N ASP A 129 18.54 -15.45 -19.52
CA ASP A 129 17.08 -15.43 -19.39
C ASP A 129 16.67 -16.49 -18.33
N ARG A 130 16.71 -16.10 -17.05
CA ARG A 130 16.42 -16.98 -15.90
C ARG A 130 14.91 -17.29 -15.87
N ASP A 131 14.52 -18.56 -16.04
CA ASP A 131 13.12 -19.02 -15.91
C ASP A 131 12.98 -20.01 -14.75
N TRP A 132 11.83 -19.94 -14.09
CA TRP A 132 11.47 -20.78 -12.95
C TRP A 132 10.24 -21.63 -13.26
N GLU A 133 10.26 -22.87 -12.78
CA GLU A 133 9.16 -23.82 -12.86
C GLU A 133 8.62 -24.13 -11.46
N LEU A 134 7.33 -23.91 -11.28
CA LEU A 134 6.58 -24.28 -10.10
C LEU A 134 6.08 -25.71 -10.25
N ARG A 135 6.46 -26.59 -9.33
CA ARG A 135 6.08 -28.00 -9.31
C ARG A 135 5.20 -28.28 -8.11
N ARG A 136 3.94 -28.67 -8.32
CA ARG A 136 3.01 -29.05 -7.26
C ARG A 136 3.56 -30.26 -6.48
N THR A 137 3.45 -30.21 -5.17
CA THR A 137 3.88 -31.32 -4.31
C THR A 137 2.78 -32.37 -4.21
N ALA A 138 3.15 -33.65 -4.30
CA ALA A 138 2.25 -34.78 -4.11
C ALA A 138 2.86 -35.77 -3.10
N PRO A 139 2.17 -36.12 -1.99
CA PRO A 139 0.83 -35.67 -1.59
C PRO A 139 0.79 -34.20 -1.10
N PRO A 140 -0.37 -33.53 -1.14
CA PRO A 140 -0.51 -32.18 -0.60
C PRO A 140 -0.33 -32.18 0.93
N PRO A 141 0.05 -31.03 1.52
CA PRO A 141 0.16 -30.87 2.97
C PRO A 141 -1.16 -31.18 3.69
N ALA A 142 -1.08 -31.60 4.96
CA ALA A 142 -2.26 -31.90 5.78
C ALA A 142 -3.06 -30.66 6.20
N GLU A 143 -2.44 -29.48 6.16
CA GLU A 143 -3.08 -28.22 6.53
C GLU A 143 -4.05 -27.74 5.43
N SER A 144 -5.20 -27.21 5.81
CA SER A 144 -6.15 -26.64 4.84
C SER A 144 -5.77 -25.20 4.50
N PRO A 145 -5.70 -24.82 3.20
CA PRO A 145 -5.44 -23.44 2.81
C PRO A 145 -6.67 -22.58 3.05
N THR A 146 -6.45 -21.27 3.24
CA THR A 146 -7.53 -20.28 3.32
C THR A 146 -8.29 -20.18 1.98
N SER A 147 -9.41 -19.45 1.95
CA SER A 147 -10.20 -19.28 0.73
C SER A 147 -9.41 -18.62 -0.40
N PHE A 148 -8.61 -17.60 -0.07
CA PHE A 148 -7.79 -16.87 -1.04
C PHE A 148 -6.53 -17.66 -1.43
N GLU A 149 -5.91 -18.41 -0.51
CA GLU A 149 -4.80 -19.31 -0.82
C GLU A 149 -5.22 -20.42 -1.78
N ARG A 150 -6.41 -21.00 -1.57
CA ARG A 150 -6.98 -22.01 -2.48
C ARG A 150 -7.20 -21.42 -3.87
N LEU A 151 -7.78 -20.22 -3.94
CA LEU A 151 -7.97 -19.49 -5.20
C LEU A 151 -6.64 -19.27 -5.92
N LEU A 152 -5.60 -18.87 -5.19
CA LEU A 152 -4.26 -18.71 -5.73
C LEU A 152 -3.71 -20.03 -6.28
N LEU A 153 -3.78 -21.13 -5.53
CA LEU A 153 -3.32 -22.45 -5.97
C LEU A 153 -4.09 -22.98 -7.18
N ASP A 154 -5.40 -22.78 -7.21
CA ASP A 154 -6.26 -23.23 -8.31
C ASP A 154 -5.95 -22.48 -9.61
N ARG A 155 -5.76 -21.15 -9.52
CA ARG A 155 -5.41 -20.30 -10.67
C ARG A 155 -3.96 -20.44 -11.10
N LEU A 156 -3.05 -20.73 -10.18
CA LEU A 156 -1.63 -20.92 -10.49
C LEU A 156 -1.42 -22.16 -11.34
N PHE A 157 -2.07 -23.26 -10.97
CA PHE A 157 -1.85 -24.55 -11.61
C PHE A 157 -2.88 -24.87 -12.69
N GLU A 158 -4.12 -24.37 -12.61
CA GLU A 158 -5.21 -24.67 -13.56
C GLU A 158 -5.39 -26.17 -13.86
N GLY A 159 -5.12 -27.03 -12.86
CA GLY A 159 -5.16 -28.49 -12.98
C GLY A 159 -3.88 -29.13 -13.54
N ARG A 160 -2.83 -28.36 -13.82
CA ARG A 160 -1.48 -28.84 -14.17
C ARG A 160 -0.66 -29.12 -12.91
N ASP A 161 0.33 -30.00 -13.01
CA ASP A 161 1.28 -30.26 -11.92
C ASP A 161 2.54 -29.39 -12.01
N ARG A 162 2.81 -28.81 -13.18
CA ARG A 162 3.99 -27.98 -13.46
C ARG A 162 3.60 -26.75 -14.26
N VAL A 163 4.12 -25.59 -13.86
CA VAL A 163 3.85 -24.31 -14.51
C VAL A 163 5.12 -23.47 -14.51
N ARG A 164 5.46 -22.87 -15.66
CA ARG A 164 6.61 -21.96 -15.77
C ARG A 164 6.17 -20.53 -15.50
N LEU A 165 7.01 -19.74 -14.84
CA LEU A 165 6.71 -18.33 -14.55
C LEU A 165 6.56 -17.53 -15.84
N SER A 166 7.41 -17.78 -16.84
CA SER A 166 7.30 -17.21 -18.20
C SER A 166 5.91 -17.40 -18.83
N THR A 167 5.20 -18.50 -18.53
CA THR A 167 3.86 -18.75 -19.07
C THR A 167 2.73 -18.03 -18.33
N LEU A 168 3.00 -17.55 -17.12
CA LEU A 168 2.06 -16.80 -16.29
C LEU A 168 2.09 -15.29 -16.59
N GLU A 169 3.10 -14.84 -17.34
CA GLU A 169 3.29 -13.46 -17.75
C GLU A 169 2.06 -12.88 -18.46
N GLY A 170 1.70 -11.64 -18.13
CA GLY A 170 0.52 -10.93 -18.63
C GLY A 170 -0.83 -11.41 -18.08
N SER A 171 -1.09 -12.71 -18.04
CA SER A 171 -2.42 -13.25 -17.68
C SER A 171 -2.69 -13.30 -16.16
N PHE A 172 -1.65 -13.41 -15.34
CA PHE A 172 -1.79 -13.62 -13.90
C PHE A 172 -2.13 -12.34 -13.11
N ALA A 173 -2.03 -11.16 -13.72
CA ALA A 173 -2.36 -9.88 -13.09
C ALA A 173 -3.80 -9.84 -12.53
N MET A 174 -4.75 -10.42 -13.25
CA MET A 174 -6.15 -10.51 -12.79
C MET A 174 -6.30 -11.44 -11.58
N THR A 175 -5.56 -12.54 -11.54
CA THR A 175 -5.51 -13.45 -10.39
C THR A 175 -4.93 -12.73 -9.17
N MET A 176 -3.86 -11.94 -9.32
CA MET A 176 -3.31 -11.14 -8.21
C MET A 176 -4.33 -10.19 -7.61
N ARG A 177 -5.09 -9.47 -8.43
CA ARG A 177 -6.18 -8.60 -7.95
C ARG A 177 -7.27 -9.39 -7.21
N GLU A 178 -7.62 -10.57 -7.70
CA GLU A 178 -8.63 -11.43 -7.06
C GLU A 178 -8.15 -11.95 -5.69
N VAL A 179 -6.86 -12.29 -5.57
CA VAL A 179 -6.24 -12.68 -4.31
C VAL A 179 -6.14 -11.50 -3.34
N GLN A 180 -5.79 -10.29 -3.80
CA GLN A 180 -5.83 -9.07 -2.98
C GLN A 180 -7.23 -8.82 -2.39
N ILE A 181 -8.29 -9.02 -3.18
CA ILE A 181 -9.67 -8.96 -2.67
C ILE A 181 -9.91 -10.02 -1.60
N GLY A 182 -9.34 -11.22 -1.77
CA GLY A 182 -9.33 -12.28 -0.75
C GLY A 182 -8.65 -11.86 0.56
N LEU A 183 -7.48 -11.21 0.49
CA LEU A 183 -6.79 -10.65 1.67
C LEU A 183 -7.65 -9.62 2.40
N TYR A 184 -8.30 -8.71 1.67
CA TYR A 184 -9.23 -7.74 2.27
C TYR A 184 -10.44 -8.38 2.93
N ARG A 185 -10.95 -9.51 2.39
CA ARG A 185 -12.04 -10.25 3.04
C ARG A 185 -11.55 -10.90 4.32
N GLU A 186 -10.39 -11.55 4.30
CA GLU A 186 -9.82 -12.22 5.48
C GLU A 186 -9.64 -11.25 6.66
N VAL A 187 -9.10 -10.05 6.43
CA VAL A 187 -8.93 -9.07 7.52
C VAL A 187 -10.24 -8.55 8.11
N VAL A 188 -11.33 -8.58 7.33
CA VAL A 188 -12.67 -8.20 7.77
C VAL A 188 -13.36 -9.37 8.48
N ASP A 189 -13.26 -10.57 7.92
CA ASP A 189 -13.86 -11.79 8.47
C ASP A 189 -13.25 -12.15 9.84
N ARG A 190 -11.96 -11.87 10.02
CA ARG A 190 -11.26 -11.98 11.31
C ARG A 190 -11.53 -10.82 12.27
N GLY A 191 -12.30 -9.82 11.86
CA GLY A 191 -12.69 -8.70 12.71
C GLY A 191 -11.59 -7.68 13.00
N TRP A 192 -10.45 -7.72 12.31
CA TRP A 192 -9.37 -6.73 12.46
C TRP A 192 -9.74 -5.37 11.84
N TYR A 193 -10.59 -5.41 10.83
CA TYR A 193 -11.29 -4.24 10.31
C TYR A 193 -12.79 -4.44 10.36
N ALA A 194 -13.53 -3.42 10.81
CA ALA A 194 -14.99 -3.48 10.86
C ALA A 194 -15.66 -3.44 9.47
N ARG A 195 -14.92 -2.96 8.45
CA ARG A 195 -15.35 -2.82 7.06
C ARG A 195 -14.14 -2.99 6.17
N HIS A 196 -14.36 -3.20 4.87
CA HIS A 196 -13.28 -3.27 3.89
C HIS A 196 -12.29 -2.08 4.07
N PRO A 197 -10.97 -2.32 4.23
CA PRO A 197 -10.00 -1.25 4.51
C PRO A 197 -10.02 -0.12 3.47
N ARG A 198 -10.03 -0.49 2.19
CA ARG A 198 -10.22 0.43 1.05
C ARG A 198 -11.68 0.80 0.77
N ALA A 199 -12.63 0.58 1.69
CA ALA A 199 -13.99 1.11 1.54
C ALA A 199 -13.92 2.63 1.45
N ARG A 200 -13.88 3.14 0.22
CA ARG A 200 -13.83 4.57 -0.06
C ARG A 200 -15.14 5.14 0.47
N ASN A 201 -15.12 5.68 1.67
CA ASN A 201 -16.09 6.68 2.15
C ASN A 201 -15.95 8.00 1.34
N GLY A 202 -15.39 7.92 0.13
CA GLY A 202 -15.09 8.97 -0.81
C GLY A 202 -16.32 9.45 -1.56
N ARG A 203 -17.55 9.00 -1.25
CA ARG A 203 -18.77 9.63 -1.77
C ARG A 203 -18.75 11.14 -1.57
N THR A 204 -18.31 11.64 -0.41
CA THR A 204 -18.19 13.09 -0.19
C THR A 204 -17.02 13.72 -0.96
N ARG A 205 -15.92 12.99 -1.16
CA ARG A 205 -14.78 13.45 -1.98
C ARG A 205 -15.17 13.53 -3.45
N ALA A 206 -15.89 12.53 -3.96
CA ALA A 206 -16.43 12.43 -5.30
C ALA A 206 -17.51 13.49 -5.56
N ILE A 207 -18.45 13.69 -4.63
CA ILE A 207 -19.42 14.80 -4.69
C ILE A 207 -18.68 16.14 -4.68
N GLY A 208 -17.66 16.28 -3.82
CA GLY A 208 -16.78 17.45 -3.78
C GLY A 208 -16.15 17.75 -5.13
N LEU A 209 -15.50 16.75 -5.75
CA LEU A 209 -14.83 16.87 -7.04
C LEU A 209 -15.81 17.15 -8.19
N LEU A 210 -16.93 16.40 -8.24
CA LEU A 210 -17.94 16.50 -9.29
C LEU A 210 -18.60 17.87 -9.32
N LEU A 211 -18.86 18.46 -8.15
CA LEU A 211 -19.48 19.79 -8.05
C LEU A 211 -18.48 20.94 -8.17
N LEU A 212 -17.19 20.70 -7.93
CA LEU A 212 -16.17 21.75 -7.94
C LEU A 212 -16.02 22.39 -9.31
N VAL A 213 -15.88 21.58 -10.37
CA VAL A 213 -15.69 22.08 -11.75
C VAL A 213 -16.84 22.98 -12.21
N PRO A 214 -18.13 22.55 -12.22
CA PRO A 214 -19.20 23.41 -12.70
C PRO A 214 -19.40 24.66 -11.84
N LEU A 215 -19.23 24.54 -10.51
CA LEU A 215 -19.40 25.67 -9.62
C LEU A 215 -18.29 26.71 -9.74
N THR A 216 -17.03 26.28 -9.94
CA THR A 216 -15.93 27.22 -10.19
C THR A 216 -16.14 28.01 -11.48
N VAL A 217 -16.69 27.39 -12.53
CA VAL A 217 -17.06 28.08 -13.77
C VAL A 217 -18.17 29.09 -13.52
N VAL A 218 -19.24 28.71 -12.80
CA VAL A 218 -20.32 29.64 -12.43
C VAL A 218 -19.79 30.80 -11.59
N ALA A 219 -18.92 30.52 -10.61
CA ALA A 219 -18.31 31.55 -9.77
C ALA A 219 -17.46 32.51 -10.60
N ALA A 220 -16.64 32.00 -11.53
CA ALA A 220 -15.83 32.82 -12.42
C ALA A 220 -16.70 33.71 -13.34
N VAL A 221 -17.77 33.16 -13.92
CA VAL A 221 -18.71 33.93 -14.77
C VAL A 221 -19.39 35.05 -13.98
N VAL A 222 -19.85 34.77 -12.75
CA VAL A 222 -20.48 35.79 -11.89
C VAL A 222 -19.50 36.89 -11.49
N VAL A 223 -18.26 36.53 -11.18
CA VAL A 223 -17.21 37.52 -10.87
C VAL A 223 -16.89 38.39 -12.08
N VAL A 224 -16.75 37.79 -13.27
CA VAL A 224 -16.49 38.54 -14.52
C VAL A 224 -17.67 39.45 -14.88
N ALA A 225 -18.91 38.96 -14.79
CA ALA A 225 -20.10 39.75 -15.04
C ALA A 225 -20.24 40.92 -14.05
N GLY A 226 -19.97 40.68 -12.76
CA GLY A 226 -19.95 41.73 -11.74
C GLY A 226 -18.87 42.80 -11.97
N LEU A 227 -17.72 42.42 -12.54
CA LEU A 227 -16.65 43.34 -12.91
C LEU A 227 -17.02 44.26 -14.09
N VAL A 228 -17.90 43.79 -14.98
CA VAL A 228 -18.35 44.52 -16.19
C VAL A 228 -19.47 45.50 -15.88
N ASP A 229 -20.47 45.09 -15.08
CA ASP A 229 -21.69 45.89 -14.85
C ASP A 229 -21.73 46.64 -13.50
N ALA A 230 -20.71 46.50 -12.65
CA ALA A 230 -20.46 47.28 -11.43
C ALA A 230 -21.62 47.45 -10.42
N HIS A 231 -22.70 46.67 -10.48
CA HIS A 231 -23.90 46.93 -9.65
C HIS A 231 -24.30 45.90 -8.60
N ASP A 232 -23.78 44.66 -8.56
CA ASP A 232 -24.17 43.71 -7.50
C ASP A 232 -23.07 42.70 -7.13
N TRP A 233 -22.20 43.06 -6.17
CA TRP A 233 -21.17 42.16 -5.62
C TRP A 233 -21.67 41.23 -4.49
N SER A 234 -22.98 41.26 -4.22
CA SER A 234 -23.60 40.62 -3.06
C SER A 234 -23.49 39.09 -3.08
N LEU A 235 -23.38 38.44 -4.24
CA LEU A 235 -23.30 36.97 -4.35
C LEU A 235 -21.86 36.41 -4.29
N THR A 236 -20.86 37.25 -4.48
CA THR A 236 -19.44 36.86 -4.49
C THR A 236 -19.00 36.13 -3.21
N PRO A 237 -19.29 36.61 -1.98
CA PRO A 237 -18.86 35.90 -0.76
C PRO A 237 -19.53 34.52 -0.62
N VAL A 238 -20.75 34.34 -1.11
CA VAL A 238 -21.46 33.05 -1.10
C VAL A 238 -20.77 32.05 -2.03
N LEU A 239 -20.43 32.48 -3.25
CA LEU A 239 -19.74 31.64 -4.24
C LEU A 239 -18.34 31.25 -3.78
N VAL A 240 -17.56 32.19 -3.23
CA VAL A 240 -16.23 31.93 -2.66
C VAL A 240 -16.31 30.91 -1.52
N GLY A 241 -17.30 31.07 -0.63
CA GLY A 241 -17.54 30.14 0.46
C GLY A 241 -17.89 28.74 -0.01
N LEU A 242 -18.74 28.61 -1.03
CA LEU A 242 -19.15 27.32 -1.58
C LEU A 242 -17.98 26.62 -2.30
N VAL A 243 -17.21 27.35 -3.10
CA VAL A 243 -15.99 26.82 -3.74
C VAL A 243 -14.98 26.35 -2.68
N THR A 244 -14.76 27.14 -1.64
CA THR A 244 -13.84 26.80 -0.55
C THR A 244 -14.31 25.54 0.20
N ALA A 245 -15.62 25.43 0.48
CA ALA A 245 -16.22 24.25 1.09
C ALA A 245 -16.00 22.99 0.22
N LEU A 246 -16.18 23.08 -1.10
CA LEU A 246 -15.95 21.96 -2.02
C LEU A 246 -14.48 21.57 -2.09
N VAL A 247 -13.56 22.54 -2.12
CA VAL A 247 -12.11 22.28 -2.06
C VAL A 247 -11.76 21.55 -0.76
N VAL A 248 -12.31 22.00 0.38
CA VAL A 248 -12.12 21.34 1.68
C VAL A 248 -12.60 19.89 1.64
N LEU A 249 -13.79 19.63 1.09
CA LEU A 249 -14.33 18.27 0.97
C LEU A 249 -13.57 17.40 -0.04
N ALA A 250 -13.09 17.97 -1.15
CA ALA A 250 -12.32 17.25 -2.15
C ALA A 250 -10.93 16.86 -1.62
N ARG A 251 -10.31 17.72 -0.80
CA ARG A 251 -8.97 17.50 -0.26
C ARG A 251 -8.97 16.67 1.03
N TRP A 252 -9.92 16.90 1.93
CA TRP A 252 -9.96 16.27 3.27
C TRP A 252 -11.24 15.46 3.55
N GLY A 253 -12.16 15.35 2.60
CA GLY A 253 -13.38 14.54 2.77
C GLY A 253 -13.17 13.03 2.69
N GLY A 254 -11.97 12.58 2.32
CA GLY A 254 -11.56 11.18 2.46
C GLY A 254 -11.56 10.76 3.93
N ALA A 255 -12.00 9.54 4.21
CA ALA A 255 -11.95 9.00 5.57
C ALA A 255 -11.33 7.61 5.53
N ARG A 256 -10.35 7.39 6.40
CA ARG A 256 -9.75 6.08 6.65
C ARG A 256 -10.80 5.14 7.27
N THR A 257 -10.72 3.87 6.94
CA THR A 257 -11.45 2.82 7.66
C THR A 257 -10.69 2.50 8.95
N PRO A 258 -11.27 2.73 10.13
CA PRO A 258 -10.56 2.49 11.38
C PRO A 258 -10.36 0.99 11.62
N ARG A 259 -9.23 0.63 12.22
CA ARG A 259 -9.00 -0.71 12.77
C ARG A 259 -9.80 -0.90 14.05
N THR A 260 -10.16 -2.16 14.30
CA THR A 260 -10.72 -2.56 15.58
C THR A 260 -9.62 -2.66 16.64
N ALA A 261 -9.99 -2.80 17.91
CA ALA A 261 -9.02 -2.96 19.00
C ALA A 261 -8.09 -4.18 18.79
N GLU A 262 -8.64 -5.28 18.28
CA GLU A 262 -7.89 -6.48 17.93
C GLU A 262 -6.96 -6.24 16.73
N GLY A 263 -7.45 -5.54 15.69
CA GLY A 263 -6.62 -5.17 14.54
C GLY A 263 -5.47 -4.23 14.91
N THR A 264 -5.70 -3.29 15.83
CA THR A 264 -4.64 -2.42 16.37
C THR A 264 -3.62 -3.21 17.18
N ALA A 265 -4.05 -4.16 18.02
CA ALA A 265 -3.14 -5.02 18.76
C ALA A 265 -2.28 -5.87 17.82
N LEU A 266 -2.90 -6.45 16.79
CA LEU A 266 -2.19 -7.21 15.77
C LEU A 266 -1.18 -6.35 15.00
N ARG A 267 -1.57 -5.13 14.59
CA ARG A 267 -0.65 -4.18 13.95
C ARG A 267 0.58 -3.90 14.82
N ILE A 268 0.40 -3.74 16.12
CA ILE A 268 1.53 -3.50 17.05
C ILE A 268 2.44 -4.72 17.12
N GLN A 269 1.89 -5.93 17.22
CA GLN A 269 2.69 -7.17 17.18
C GLN A 269 3.45 -7.31 15.85
N ALA A 270 2.77 -7.06 14.73
CA ALA A 270 3.35 -7.11 13.39
C ALA A 270 4.48 -6.08 13.22
N LEU A 271 4.30 -4.86 13.71
CA LEU A 271 5.35 -3.83 13.71
C LEU A 271 6.55 -4.23 14.58
N GLY A 272 6.32 -4.90 15.70
CA GLY A 272 7.41 -5.39 16.55
C GLY A 272 8.21 -6.49 15.86
N PHE A 273 7.53 -7.38 15.13
CA PHE A 273 8.21 -8.40 14.33
C PHE A 273 8.92 -7.80 13.12
N ARG A 274 8.32 -6.80 12.45
CA ARG A 274 8.98 -6.02 11.40
C ARG A 274 10.25 -5.35 11.92
N GLU A 275 10.21 -4.72 13.09
CA GLU A 275 11.37 -4.08 13.71
C GLU A 275 12.47 -5.12 14.00
N TYR A 276 12.10 -6.29 14.50
CA TYR A 276 13.04 -7.40 14.69
C TYR A 276 13.70 -7.86 13.37
N LEU A 277 12.92 -7.96 12.29
CA LEU A 277 13.44 -8.35 10.97
C LEU A 277 14.26 -7.24 10.29
N ALA A 278 13.99 -5.97 10.60
CA ALA A 278 14.68 -4.81 10.03
C ALA A 278 15.95 -4.41 10.78
N THR A 279 16.07 -4.81 12.05
CA THR A 279 17.22 -4.47 12.90
C THR A 279 18.30 -5.56 12.85
N ALA A 280 19.55 -5.12 12.97
CA ALA A 280 20.77 -5.94 12.91
C ALA A 280 20.90 -7.02 14.00
N GLU A 281 19.89 -7.23 14.85
CA GLU A 281 19.80 -8.45 15.67
C GLU A 281 19.43 -9.68 14.84
N ALA A 282 18.96 -9.51 13.60
CA ALA A 282 18.95 -10.55 12.58
C ALA A 282 20.37 -11.07 12.25
N ASP A 283 21.42 -10.24 12.37
CA ASP A 283 22.81 -10.72 12.26
C ASP A 283 23.17 -11.71 13.39
N ARG A 284 22.41 -11.70 14.50
CA ARG A 284 22.48 -12.65 15.62
C ARG A 284 21.42 -13.76 15.57
N LEU A 285 20.66 -13.91 14.48
CA LEU A 285 20.06 -15.21 14.13
C LEU A 285 21.15 -16.29 13.96
N ARG A 286 22.39 -15.84 13.75
CA ARG A 286 23.61 -16.64 13.81
C ARG A 286 23.89 -17.02 15.26
N PHE A 287 23.74 -18.29 15.60
CA PHE A 287 24.91 -19.16 15.73
C PHE A 287 24.59 -20.59 16.19
N GLU A 288 23.44 -20.89 16.82
CA GLU A 288 23.29 -22.24 17.43
C GLU A 288 21.90 -22.92 17.31
N GLU A 289 20.75 -22.23 17.11
CA GLU A 289 19.43 -22.89 17.33
C GLU A 289 18.33 -22.76 16.24
N LYS A 290 18.49 -21.99 15.14
CA LYS A 290 17.30 -21.54 14.35
C LYS A 290 17.39 -21.65 12.81
N ARG A 291 18.04 -22.72 12.30
CA ARG A 291 18.15 -23.04 10.85
C ARG A 291 16.79 -23.08 10.13
N ALA A 292 15.79 -23.73 10.74
CA ALA A 292 14.45 -23.86 10.19
C ALA A 292 13.63 -22.55 10.16
N LEU A 293 14.05 -21.49 10.87
CA LEU A 293 13.24 -20.28 10.98
C LEU A 293 13.42 -19.32 9.81
N LEU A 294 14.57 -19.34 9.12
CA LEU A 294 14.85 -18.46 7.98
C LEU A 294 13.80 -18.65 6.87
N SER A 295 13.56 -19.91 6.51
CA SER A 295 12.54 -20.33 5.55
C SER A 295 11.14 -19.83 5.94
N SER A 296 10.79 -19.93 7.24
CA SER A 296 9.50 -19.46 7.75
C SER A 296 9.35 -17.94 7.83
N TYR A 297 10.45 -17.19 7.94
CA TYR A 297 10.43 -15.73 8.11
C TYR A 297 10.51 -14.99 6.78
N LEU A 298 11.07 -15.62 5.75
CA LEU A 298 11.20 -15.04 4.41
C LEU A 298 9.86 -14.53 3.83
N PRO A 299 8.75 -15.27 3.88
CA PRO A 299 7.45 -14.74 3.46
C PRO A 299 7.03 -13.46 4.19
N TYR A 300 7.31 -13.36 5.49
CA TYR A 300 6.99 -12.15 6.27
C TYR A 300 7.90 -10.98 5.91
N ALA A 301 9.18 -11.23 5.64
CA ALA A 301 10.09 -10.19 5.17
C ALA A 301 9.60 -9.58 3.85
N VAL A 302 9.09 -10.41 2.93
CA VAL A 302 8.46 -9.94 1.69
C VAL A 302 7.19 -9.12 1.98
N ALA A 303 6.31 -9.61 2.86
CA ALA A 303 5.07 -8.90 3.25
C ALA A 303 5.33 -7.54 3.92
N PHE A 304 6.50 -7.35 4.55
CA PHE A 304 6.88 -6.07 5.15
C PHE A 304 7.67 -5.14 4.21
N GLY A 305 7.96 -5.58 2.97
CA GLY A 305 8.80 -4.85 2.04
C GLY A 305 10.28 -4.78 2.47
N LEU A 306 10.76 -5.79 3.21
CA LEU A 306 12.16 -5.90 3.67
C LEU A 306 13.01 -6.80 2.75
N THR A 307 12.59 -6.99 1.50
CA THR A 307 13.22 -7.91 0.52
C THR A 307 14.71 -7.62 0.34
N ALA A 308 15.09 -6.37 0.10
CA ALA A 308 16.50 -5.98 -0.13
C ALA A 308 17.40 -6.25 1.08
N HIS A 309 16.90 -5.98 2.29
CA HIS A 309 17.63 -6.26 3.53
C HIS A 309 17.81 -7.77 3.74
N PHE A 310 16.75 -8.54 3.55
CA PHE A 310 16.80 -10.00 3.70
C PHE A 310 17.65 -10.68 2.61
N ALA A 311 17.63 -10.15 1.40
CA ALA A 311 18.49 -10.60 0.31
C ALA A 311 19.97 -10.36 0.62
N ALA A 312 20.33 -9.19 1.17
CA ALA A 312 21.68 -8.92 1.64
C ALA A 312 22.11 -9.92 2.73
N LEU A 313 21.24 -10.19 3.71
CA LEU A 313 21.50 -11.18 4.76
C LEU A 313 21.73 -12.59 4.20
N LEU A 314 20.98 -12.99 3.18
CA LEU A 314 21.20 -14.27 2.48
C LEU A 314 22.54 -14.30 1.74
N ARG A 315 22.89 -13.24 1.01
CA ARG A 315 24.21 -13.14 0.34
C ARG A 315 25.36 -13.20 1.34
N ASP A 316 25.21 -12.55 2.50
CA ASP A 316 26.20 -12.59 3.59
C ASP A 316 26.29 -13.97 4.27
N LEU A 317 25.22 -14.77 4.24
CA LEU A 317 25.24 -16.16 4.70
C LEU A 317 25.87 -17.10 3.65
N ALA A 318 25.69 -16.82 2.36
CA ALA A 318 26.33 -17.58 1.27
C ALA A 318 27.86 -17.55 1.38
N ASN A 319 28.40 -16.38 1.74
CA ASN A 319 29.83 -16.16 1.89
C ASN A 319 30.42 -16.81 3.15
N ASP A 320 29.59 -17.39 4.03
CA ASP A 320 30.04 -18.13 5.21
C ASP A 320 30.37 -19.59 4.85
N SER A 321 31.51 -20.08 5.34
CA SER A 321 31.98 -21.46 5.19
C SER A 321 30.99 -22.56 5.64
N HIS A 322 30.00 -22.22 6.47
CA HIS A 322 28.95 -23.15 6.94
C HIS A 322 27.60 -22.95 6.24
N TRP A 323 27.54 -22.31 5.07
CA TRP A 323 26.28 -21.99 4.37
C TRP A 323 25.31 -23.18 4.24
N THR A 324 25.83 -24.41 4.05
CA THR A 324 25.06 -25.67 3.94
C THR A 324 24.22 -25.99 5.17
N ASP A 325 24.64 -25.54 6.35
CA ASP A 325 23.89 -25.72 7.59
C ASP A 325 22.68 -24.76 7.67
N TYR A 326 22.67 -23.68 6.90
CA TYR A 326 21.60 -22.67 6.88
C TYR A 326 20.54 -22.93 5.80
N VAL A 327 20.84 -23.75 4.78
CA VAL A 327 19.87 -24.18 3.75
C VAL A 327 19.00 -25.36 4.17
N ASP A 328 19.24 -25.93 5.36
CA ASP A 328 18.41 -26.95 5.98
C ASP A 328 17.01 -26.36 6.31
N GLY A 329 16.05 -26.53 5.41
CA GLY A 329 14.72 -25.91 5.45
C GLY A 329 14.29 -25.15 4.19
N LEU A 330 15.18 -25.02 3.19
CA LEU A 330 14.88 -24.45 1.86
C LEU A 330 14.54 -25.54 0.82
N ASP A 331 14.07 -26.73 1.24
CA ASP A 331 13.68 -27.85 0.36
C ASP A 331 12.59 -27.48 -0.68
N TRP A 332 11.89 -26.37 -0.45
CA TRP A 332 10.90 -25.83 -1.35
C TRP A 332 11.50 -25.05 -2.53
N TYR A 333 12.78 -24.66 -2.47
CA TYR A 333 13.50 -23.98 -3.55
C TYR A 333 14.67 -24.85 -4.04
N ASP A 334 14.58 -25.28 -5.30
CA ASP A 334 15.68 -25.98 -5.99
C ASP A 334 16.51 -24.96 -6.74
N PHE A 335 17.72 -24.75 -6.23
CA PHE A 335 18.73 -23.82 -6.72
C PHE A 335 19.36 -24.23 -8.07
N GLY A 336 18.96 -25.36 -8.67
CA GLY A 336 19.48 -25.78 -9.96
C GLY A 336 20.91 -26.30 -9.87
N GLY A 337 21.07 -27.55 -9.43
CA GLY A 337 22.27 -28.37 -9.66
C GLY A 337 23.62 -27.75 -9.31
N TRP A 338 23.96 -27.68 -8.03
CA TRP A 338 25.27 -27.19 -7.55
C TRP A 338 26.43 -28.13 -7.94
N GLY A 339 27.47 -27.55 -8.57
CA GLY A 339 28.86 -27.93 -8.30
C GLY A 339 29.31 -27.36 -6.94
N SER A 340 30.33 -27.96 -6.33
CA SER A 340 30.75 -27.80 -4.92
C SER A 340 31.12 -26.39 -4.40
N ASP A 341 30.93 -25.32 -5.17
CA ASP A 341 31.69 -24.08 -4.98
C ASP A 341 30.83 -22.86 -4.55
N GLY A 342 29.63 -23.06 -4.00
CA GLY A 342 28.97 -22.17 -3.02
C GLY A 342 28.77 -20.68 -3.32
N GLY A 343 29.08 -20.21 -4.53
CA GLY A 343 29.39 -18.79 -4.78
C GLY A 343 28.24 -17.87 -5.19
N ASP A 344 27.06 -18.40 -5.53
CA ASP A 344 25.95 -17.56 -6.02
C ASP A 344 24.59 -18.05 -5.53
N LEU A 345 24.05 -17.42 -4.48
CA LEU A 345 22.67 -17.69 -4.03
C LEU A 345 21.69 -16.91 -4.91
N SER A 346 21.18 -17.55 -5.97
CA SER A 346 20.16 -16.97 -6.86
C SER A 346 18.88 -16.54 -6.11
N LEU A 347 18.61 -17.10 -4.93
CA LEU A 347 17.48 -16.72 -4.07
C LEU A 347 17.57 -15.25 -3.61
N GLY A 348 18.77 -14.75 -3.28
CA GLY A 348 18.95 -13.36 -2.86
C GLY A 348 18.63 -12.39 -4.01
N ASP A 349 19.14 -12.69 -5.20
CA ASP A 349 18.82 -11.93 -6.42
C ASP A 349 17.33 -12.02 -6.75
N ALA A 350 16.76 -13.23 -6.77
CA ALA A 350 15.34 -13.45 -7.02
C ALA A 350 14.44 -12.67 -6.05
N LEU A 351 14.82 -12.55 -4.78
CA LEU A 351 14.07 -11.73 -3.81
C LEU A 351 14.17 -10.23 -4.09
N VAL A 352 15.32 -9.73 -4.54
CA VAL A 352 15.49 -8.32 -4.93
C VAL A 352 14.62 -8.03 -6.14
N ASP A 353 14.71 -8.87 -7.17
CA ASP A 353 13.96 -8.69 -8.40
C ASP A 353 12.44 -8.77 -8.15
N ILE A 354 11.96 -9.72 -7.33
CA ILE A 354 10.55 -9.75 -6.88
C ILE A 354 10.17 -8.44 -6.15
N GLY A 355 11.06 -7.88 -5.34
CA GLY A 355 10.83 -6.62 -4.64
C GLY A 355 10.69 -5.43 -5.59
N ASP A 356 11.61 -5.30 -6.56
CA ASP A 356 11.62 -4.20 -7.52
C ASP A 356 10.43 -4.26 -8.49
N THR A 357 10.06 -5.46 -8.93
CA THR A 357 8.85 -5.69 -9.74
C THR A 357 7.58 -5.32 -8.96
N THR A 358 7.46 -5.75 -7.70
CA THR A 358 6.24 -5.52 -6.92
C THR A 358 6.05 -4.06 -6.50
N THR A 359 7.14 -3.36 -6.16
CA THR A 359 7.09 -1.93 -5.82
C THR A 359 6.67 -1.07 -7.03
N GLY A 360 7.12 -1.39 -8.24
CA GLY A 360 6.69 -0.70 -9.45
C GLY A 360 5.18 -0.83 -9.75
N LEU A 361 4.54 -1.92 -9.31
CA LEU A 361 3.11 -2.15 -9.51
C LEU A 361 2.24 -1.42 -8.49
N ASP A 362 2.76 -1.23 -7.28
CA ASP A 362 2.08 -0.50 -6.22
C ASP A 362 2.01 1.00 -6.58
N ASP A 363 3.08 1.58 -7.15
CA ASP A 363 3.12 2.98 -7.63
C ASP A 363 2.15 3.24 -8.80
N VAL A 364 2.04 2.27 -9.70
CA VAL A 364 1.10 2.34 -10.83
C VAL A 364 -0.35 2.17 -10.35
N GLY A 365 -0.58 1.32 -9.34
CA GLY A 365 -1.87 1.17 -8.66
C GLY A 365 -2.38 2.45 -8.00
N ASP A 366 -1.48 3.29 -7.48
CA ASP A 366 -1.80 4.57 -6.84
C ASP A 366 -2.07 5.70 -7.86
N VAL A 367 -1.45 5.67 -9.04
CA VAL A 367 -1.77 6.58 -10.17
C VAL A 367 -3.17 6.29 -10.74
N PHE A 368 -3.63 5.03 -10.69
CA PHE A 368 -4.94 4.63 -11.22
C PHE A 368 -6.16 4.95 -10.33
N ASP A 369 -5.97 5.56 -9.17
CA ASP A 369 -7.08 6.00 -8.32
C ASP A 369 -7.70 7.36 -8.77
N GLY A 370 -7.22 7.87 -9.92
CA GLY A 370 -7.78 8.98 -10.70
C GLY A 370 -7.60 8.81 -12.22
N VAL A 371 -8.61 8.19 -12.87
CA VAL A 371 -9.00 8.24 -14.30
C VAL A 371 -7.88 8.12 -15.37
N ASP A 372 -7.98 7.06 -16.19
CA ASP A 372 -7.34 6.76 -17.50
C ASP A 372 -5.88 6.27 -17.54
N GLY A 373 -5.67 5.02 -18.02
CA GLY A 373 -4.37 4.51 -18.49
C GLY A 373 -4.17 2.98 -18.47
N PHE A 374 -5.08 2.19 -19.04
CA PHE A 374 -5.19 0.74 -18.72
C PHE A 374 -4.23 -0.24 -19.43
N THR A 375 -3.26 0.14 -20.27
CA THR A 375 -2.68 -0.85 -21.22
C THR A 375 -1.19 -1.20 -21.17
N ASP A 376 -0.33 -0.53 -20.39
CA ASP A 376 1.15 -0.75 -20.48
C ASP A 376 1.83 -1.43 -19.27
N ALA A 377 1.11 -1.72 -18.18
CA ALA A 377 1.73 -2.14 -16.91
C ALA A 377 1.78 -3.67 -16.67
N THR A 378 1.39 -4.49 -17.64
CA THR A 378 1.29 -5.95 -17.47
C THR A 378 2.53 -6.72 -17.90
N ASP A 379 3.42 -6.10 -18.66
CA ASP A 379 4.66 -6.72 -19.14
C ASP A 379 5.76 -6.70 -18.05
N SER A 380 5.72 -5.78 -17.10
CA SER A 380 6.72 -5.67 -16.02
C SER A 380 6.49 -6.63 -14.85
N LEU A 381 5.46 -7.47 -14.91
CA LEU A 381 5.01 -8.32 -13.79
C LEU A 381 5.75 -9.67 -13.73
N PHE A 382 6.26 -10.14 -14.87
CA PHE A 382 6.95 -11.43 -15.01
C PHE A 382 8.14 -11.40 -15.97
N SER A 383 8.43 -10.27 -16.63
CA SER A 383 9.71 -10.03 -17.29
C SER A 383 10.77 -9.82 -16.21
N PHE A 384 11.47 -10.90 -15.90
CA PHE A 384 12.69 -10.86 -15.11
C PHE A 384 13.90 -10.37 -15.95
N GLU A 385 13.67 -9.97 -17.21
CA GLU A 385 14.71 -9.47 -18.11
C GLU A 385 14.77 -7.93 -18.11
N GLY A 386 15.89 -7.38 -17.59
CA GLY A 386 16.57 -6.31 -18.31
C GLY A 386 16.69 -4.92 -17.67
N LEU A 387 17.38 -4.79 -16.53
CA LEU A 387 18.18 -3.57 -16.27
C LEU A 387 19.44 -3.61 -17.14
N SER A 388 19.30 -3.29 -18.43
CA SER A 388 20.42 -2.87 -19.25
C SER A 388 20.58 -1.35 -19.18
N GLY A 389 21.55 -0.90 -18.37
CA GLY A 389 22.27 0.34 -18.57
C GLY A 389 21.50 1.66 -18.38
N CYS A 390 21.70 2.29 -17.22
CA CYS A 390 21.91 3.74 -17.21
C CYS A 390 22.92 4.13 -16.13
N GLY A 391 24.20 4.02 -16.48
CA GLY A 391 25.21 4.87 -15.87
C GLY A 391 25.12 6.26 -16.48
N THR A 392 24.76 7.26 -15.67
CA THR A 392 25.17 8.68 -15.76
C THR A 392 24.77 9.31 -14.42
N GLY A 393 25.54 10.12 -13.72
CA GLY A 393 26.89 10.61 -13.91
C GLY A 393 27.29 11.34 -12.62
N PHE A 394 28.49 11.09 -12.14
CA PHE A 394 29.27 12.03 -11.35
C PHE A 394 30.60 12.23 -12.09
N ASP A 395 31.12 13.45 -11.97
CA ASP A 395 32.33 14.02 -12.56
C ASP A 395 32.18 14.44 -14.04
N GLY A 396 32.14 15.73 -14.43
CA GLY A 396 32.73 16.89 -13.80
C GLY A 396 34.23 16.97 -14.09
N CYS A 397 34.63 17.15 -15.36
CA CYS A 397 35.91 17.75 -15.75
C CYS A 397 35.89 18.20 -17.22
N ASP A 398 36.65 19.26 -17.46
CA ASP A 398 36.70 20.18 -18.58
C ASP A 398 37.34 19.67 -19.89
N LEU A 399 36.88 20.28 -20.99
CA LEU A 399 37.63 20.71 -22.20
C LEU A 399 38.02 19.70 -23.33
N PRO A 400 38.29 20.20 -24.56
CA PRO A 400 37.78 19.64 -25.82
C PRO A 400 38.85 19.11 -26.78
N GLY A 401 38.41 18.40 -27.84
CA GLY A 401 39.05 18.49 -29.15
C GLY A 401 39.48 17.19 -29.84
N CYS A 402 39.26 17.21 -31.16
CA CYS A 402 39.99 16.52 -32.23
C CYS A 402 39.54 15.10 -32.63
N ASP A 403 38.71 15.09 -33.69
CA ASP A 403 38.86 14.32 -34.94
C ASP A 403 39.97 13.26 -34.98
N PHE A 404 39.57 12.00 -35.21
CA PHE A 404 39.88 11.21 -36.41
C PHE A 404 38.98 9.98 -36.50
#